data_AF-A0AAV5NR72-F1
#
_entry.id   AF-A0AAV5NR72-F1
#
_cell.length_a   1.000
_cell.length_b   1.000
_cell.length_c   1.000
_cell.angle_alpha   90.00
_cell.angle_beta   90.00
_cell.angle_gamma   90.00
#
_symmetry.space_group_name_H-M   'P 1'
#
loop_
_entity.id
_entity.type
_entity.pdbx_description
1 polymer ?
#
loop_
_entity_poly.entity_id
_entity_poly.type
_entity_poly.pdbx_seq_one_letter_code
_entity_poly.pdbx_strand_id
1 'polypeptide(L)'
;MQKCFIFTFLSLIFLSFAVKGENFKPYIIESSEDDICSLALNHYSKIFESEDIKTKGFSQSETISIPEFKFRRYPSIEGGLDLATVNFYGSQKLFVFHDRPFGIHGDVYNGYIINPNEVDVLVSELKEQKTEVFPPFYPIGSKSNSNFSWWKNVPFKFKSKWYILYEFGDFHSQNSQRKIYHLKKDGKSEKVCTIKIFQNVDDSDIKKSLPLLTAYKYSIEKMLLSSGHCGTSNPEVIPKWSGRFYSSMAVIRPWAIEPKWKFTMGNWEQQWAELQQKHFEDWKFQDIWSYREQKSNENLMFDAITELKNHYVSNYSYLEKEAYNHASKVIQAMPSRYYSLGSYYHYEKDFSVFEKILDGTYNNWKNINQDLKFKRSSIPLVALSLIVDTPQAYNRLPSAVDKNLIKSFYQKDLLMFAAHMNNFDSVKYFLEAGWPIDQVTNYEPMSCQPDLARLKRLNRSALTYATENASIEVIKLLVDAGADTKIKDSQGNNLDYYLKLNPRFSAEEKESGFDMLLEKHSKITDVKPSFSCDEKLNRLEKAICSSKGLSIYDRELNKGYKDLIASNQLTIDLKASQIAWLKRRRSECKTYSTDGQLNACLARTTRARIRYLDYIRSALNNSLHPRK
;
A
#
# COMPACT_ATOMS: atom_id res chain seq x y z
N MET A 1 -42.95 50.30 30.74
CA MET A 1 -41.73 50.31 29.91
C MET A 1 -41.02 48.97 30.06
N GLN A 2 -41.35 48.02 29.18
CA GLN A 2 -40.67 46.74 28.98
C GLN A 2 -39.57 46.95 27.94
N LYS A 3 -38.38 46.34 28.11
CA LYS A 3 -37.42 46.14 27.02
C LYS A 3 -37.09 44.66 26.91
N CYS A 4 -37.36 44.13 25.73
CA CYS A 4 -37.21 42.74 25.32
C CYS A 4 -35.74 42.32 25.22
N PHE A 5 -35.45 41.10 25.68
CA PHE A 5 -34.26 40.33 25.31
C PHE A 5 -34.52 39.65 23.95
N ILE A 6 -33.66 39.91 22.97
CA ILE A 6 -33.64 39.16 21.70
C ILE A 6 -32.49 38.16 21.77
N PHE A 7 -32.84 36.87 21.83
CA PHE A 7 -31.94 35.75 21.59
C PHE A 7 -31.58 35.71 20.10
N THR A 8 -30.30 35.86 19.77
CA THR A 8 -29.79 35.61 18.41
C THR A 8 -29.39 34.14 18.29
N PHE A 9 -30.18 33.39 17.52
CA PHE A 9 -29.83 32.06 17.03
C PHE A 9 -28.65 32.19 16.06
N LEU A 10 -27.46 31.72 16.45
CA LEU A 10 -26.38 31.46 15.48
C LEU A 10 -26.70 30.15 14.77
N SER A 11 -27.20 30.26 13.55
CA SER A 11 -27.29 29.17 12.58
C SER A 11 -25.89 28.65 12.27
N LEU A 12 -25.65 27.38 12.63
CA LEU A 12 -24.49 26.60 12.17
C LEU A 12 -24.55 26.48 10.65
N ILE A 13 -23.70 27.22 9.95
CA ILE A 13 -23.37 26.95 8.55
C ILE A 13 -22.43 25.75 8.56
N PHE A 14 -22.98 24.56 8.25
CA PHE A 14 -22.17 23.44 7.78
C PHE A 14 -21.58 23.84 6.43
N LEU A 15 -20.35 24.38 6.44
CA LEU A 15 -19.55 24.50 5.23
C LEU A 15 -19.14 23.09 4.81
N SER A 16 -19.90 22.50 3.89
CA SER A 16 -19.44 21.36 3.11
C SER A 16 -18.30 21.85 2.23
N PHE A 17 -17.06 21.61 2.63
CA PHE A 17 -15.91 21.80 1.76
C PHE A 17 -15.95 20.69 0.71
N ALA A 18 -16.72 20.90 -0.35
CA ALA A 18 -16.60 20.13 -1.58
C ALA A 18 -15.22 20.43 -2.16
N VAL A 19 -14.34 19.43 -2.17
CA VAL A 19 -13.08 19.53 -2.88
C VAL A 19 -13.40 19.57 -4.36
N LYS A 20 -13.47 20.78 -4.94
CA LYS A 20 -13.50 20.99 -6.39
C LYS A 20 -12.12 20.65 -6.96
N GLY A 21 -11.81 19.38 -7.09
CA GLY A 21 -10.86 18.90 -8.08
C GLY A 21 -11.65 18.57 -9.35
N GLU A 22 -11.27 19.10 -10.51
CA GLU A 22 -11.84 18.62 -11.76
C GLU A 22 -11.60 17.11 -11.86
N ASN A 23 -12.67 16.34 -12.05
CA ASN A 23 -12.53 14.91 -12.32
C ASN A 23 -11.68 14.72 -13.57
N PHE A 24 -10.68 13.86 -13.47
CA PHE A 24 -9.85 13.52 -14.61
C PHE A 24 -10.73 13.11 -15.79
N LYS A 25 -10.45 13.73 -16.95
CA LYS A 25 -10.97 13.32 -18.25
C LYS A 25 -9.80 13.15 -19.19
N PRO A 26 -9.85 12.22 -20.16
CA PRO A 26 -8.83 12.14 -21.19
C PRO A 26 -8.62 13.48 -21.88
N TYR A 27 -7.37 13.80 -22.22
CA TYR A 27 -7.01 15.04 -22.89
C TYR A 27 -5.80 14.87 -23.80
N ILE A 28 -5.68 15.74 -24.79
CA ILE A 28 -4.54 15.78 -25.72
C ILE A 28 -3.39 16.50 -25.03
N ILE A 29 -2.22 15.85 -24.95
CA ILE A 29 -0.97 16.44 -24.48
C ILE A 29 -0.28 17.19 -25.62
N GLU A 30 -0.30 16.60 -26.82
CA GLU A 30 0.44 17.07 -27.99
C GLU A 30 -0.36 16.70 -29.25
N SER A 31 -0.47 17.66 -30.17
CA SER A 31 -1.13 17.49 -31.47
C SER A 31 -0.33 18.19 -32.56
N SER A 32 -0.10 17.48 -33.67
CA SER A 32 0.31 18.08 -34.94
C SER A 32 -0.69 17.80 -36.07
N GLU A 33 -1.70 16.96 -35.83
CA GLU A 33 -2.79 16.65 -36.75
C GLU A 33 -4.11 16.55 -35.98
N ASP A 34 -4.85 17.66 -35.91
CA ASP A 34 -6.00 17.80 -34.98
C ASP A 34 -7.15 16.83 -35.24
N ASP A 35 -7.40 16.48 -36.51
CA ASP A 35 -8.49 15.57 -36.88
C ASP A 35 -8.32 14.18 -36.24
N ILE A 36 -7.12 13.59 -36.36
CA ILE A 36 -6.85 12.24 -35.84
C ILE A 36 -6.71 12.27 -34.31
N CYS A 37 -6.15 13.35 -33.76
CA CYS A 37 -6.10 13.56 -32.32
C CYS A 37 -7.50 13.68 -31.71
N SER A 38 -8.41 14.41 -32.35
CA SER A 38 -9.80 14.56 -31.91
C SER A 38 -10.56 13.25 -31.99
N LEU A 39 -10.36 12.47 -33.07
CA LEU A 39 -10.94 11.13 -33.21
C LEU A 39 -10.51 10.22 -32.05
N ALA A 40 -9.22 10.22 -31.75
CA ALA A 40 -8.64 9.39 -30.70
C ALA A 40 -9.04 9.86 -29.30
N LEU A 41 -9.08 11.17 -29.05
CA LEU A 41 -9.58 11.72 -27.80
C LEU A 41 -11.03 11.26 -27.56
N ASN A 42 -11.90 11.39 -28.57
CA ASN A 42 -13.29 10.96 -28.47
C ASN A 42 -13.40 9.44 -28.19
N HIS A 43 -12.60 8.62 -28.89
CA HIS A 43 -12.53 7.18 -28.64
C HIS A 43 -12.15 6.84 -27.20
N TYR A 44 -11.08 7.45 -26.68
CA TYR A 44 -10.63 7.18 -25.31
C TYR A 44 -11.54 7.80 -24.25
N SER A 45 -12.20 8.92 -24.52
CA SER A 45 -13.24 9.48 -23.63
C SER A 45 -14.42 8.53 -23.50
N LYS A 46 -14.90 7.93 -24.60
CA LYS A 46 -15.97 6.92 -24.56
C LYS A 46 -15.56 5.67 -23.77
N ILE A 47 -14.35 5.17 -24.00
CA ILE A 47 -13.83 4.02 -23.25
C ILE A 47 -13.69 4.38 -21.77
N PHE A 48 -13.20 5.57 -21.44
CA PHE A 48 -13.06 6.05 -20.07
C PHE A 48 -14.40 6.08 -19.33
N GLU A 49 -15.46 6.56 -19.97
CA GLU A 49 -16.82 6.61 -19.40
C GLU A 49 -17.50 5.24 -19.32
N SER A 50 -17.05 4.25 -20.08
CA SER A 50 -17.57 2.87 -20.03
C SER A 50 -17.13 2.10 -18.77
N GLU A 51 -17.67 0.89 -18.61
CA GLU A 51 -17.25 -0.08 -17.58
C GLU A 51 -16.00 -0.89 -17.98
N ASP A 52 -15.42 -0.66 -19.16
CA ASP A 52 -14.25 -1.42 -19.63
C ASP A 52 -13.04 -1.17 -18.71
N ILE A 53 -12.46 -2.25 -18.19
CA ILE A 53 -11.24 -2.24 -17.38
C ILE A 53 -9.95 -2.27 -18.20
N LYS A 54 -10.08 -2.54 -19.51
CA LYS A 54 -9.01 -2.59 -20.49
C LYS A 54 -9.29 -1.60 -21.60
N THR A 55 -8.24 -1.04 -22.17
CA THR A 55 -8.36 -0.22 -23.38
C THR A 55 -8.41 -1.11 -24.62
N LYS A 56 -9.00 -0.59 -25.69
CA LYS A 56 -8.99 -1.23 -27.01
C LYS A 56 -8.61 -0.19 -28.05
N GLY A 57 -7.94 -0.63 -29.10
CA GLY A 57 -7.66 0.21 -30.25
C GLY A 57 -8.93 0.56 -31.03
N PHE A 58 -8.76 1.22 -32.17
CA PHE A 58 -9.88 1.48 -33.06
C PHE A 58 -10.44 0.20 -33.68
N SER A 59 -11.74 0.23 -33.98
CA SER A 59 -12.43 -0.79 -34.76
C SER A 59 -12.77 -0.25 -36.15
N GLN A 60 -12.99 -1.15 -37.11
CA GLN A 60 -13.51 -0.82 -38.44
C GLN A 60 -14.79 0.03 -38.33
N SER A 61 -14.87 1.12 -39.10
CA SER A 61 -16.01 2.02 -39.15
C SER A 61 -16.12 2.70 -40.52
N GLU A 62 -17.09 3.61 -40.70
CA GLU A 62 -17.20 4.44 -41.90
C GLU A 62 -15.99 5.38 -42.10
N THR A 63 -15.34 5.79 -41.01
CA THR A 63 -14.23 6.73 -41.03
C THR A 63 -12.86 6.07 -40.87
N ILE A 64 -12.81 4.88 -40.28
CA ILE A 64 -11.59 4.11 -40.01
C ILE A 64 -11.63 2.81 -40.81
N SER A 65 -10.66 2.62 -41.69
CA SER A 65 -10.46 1.37 -42.41
C SER A 65 -9.25 0.61 -41.85
N ILE A 66 -9.47 -0.60 -41.36
CA ILE A 66 -8.45 -1.50 -40.84
C ILE A 66 -8.27 -2.64 -41.84
N PRO A 67 -7.04 -2.95 -42.28
CA PRO A 67 -6.80 -4.08 -43.18
C PRO A 67 -7.21 -5.42 -42.55
N GLU A 68 -7.81 -6.28 -43.35
CA GLU A 68 -8.06 -7.67 -42.96
C GLU A 68 -6.76 -8.49 -43.10
N PHE A 69 -6.25 -8.97 -41.97
CA PHE A 69 -5.05 -9.81 -41.93
C PHE A 69 -5.43 -11.28 -42.00
N LYS A 70 -4.69 -12.06 -42.80
CA LYS A 70 -4.82 -13.50 -42.92
C LYS A 70 -3.53 -14.19 -42.48
N PHE A 71 -3.65 -15.07 -41.49
CA PHE A 71 -2.53 -15.85 -40.98
C PHE A 71 -2.11 -16.92 -41.98
N ARG A 72 -0.80 -17.04 -42.21
CA ARG A 72 -0.19 -18.12 -42.99
C ARG A 72 1.03 -18.65 -42.25
N ARG A 73 1.05 -19.96 -42.05
CA ARG A 73 2.18 -20.66 -41.43
C ARG A 73 3.27 -20.93 -42.46
N TYR A 74 4.52 -20.71 -42.07
CA TYR A 74 5.70 -20.98 -42.89
C TYR A 74 6.63 -21.92 -42.11
N PRO A 75 6.84 -23.17 -42.56
CA PRO A 75 7.65 -24.15 -41.83
C PRO A 75 9.11 -23.74 -41.60
N SER A 76 9.62 -22.81 -42.41
CA SER A 76 11.01 -22.35 -42.41
C SER A 76 11.32 -21.28 -41.37
N ILE A 77 10.32 -20.72 -40.69
CA ILE A 77 10.49 -19.68 -39.65
C ILE A 77 9.70 -20.04 -38.40
N GLU A 78 10.13 -19.53 -37.25
CA GLU A 78 9.39 -19.69 -36.00
C GLU A 78 8.10 -18.87 -36.05
N GLY A 79 6.96 -19.51 -35.75
CA GLY A 79 5.63 -18.88 -35.79
C GLY A 79 4.99 -18.82 -37.19
N GLY A 80 4.55 -17.64 -37.62
CA GLY A 80 3.92 -17.42 -38.92
C GLY A 80 3.80 -15.95 -39.32
N LEU A 81 3.21 -15.70 -40.49
CA LEU A 81 2.99 -14.34 -40.99
C LEU A 81 1.51 -14.02 -41.10
N ASP A 82 1.11 -12.89 -40.55
CA ASP A 82 -0.19 -12.26 -40.80
C ASP A 82 -0.06 -11.25 -41.93
N LEU A 83 -0.82 -11.47 -43.01
CA LEU A 83 -0.67 -10.74 -44.27
C LEU A 83 -1.96 -9.97 -44.59
N ALA A 84 -1.83 -8.69 -44.95
CA ALA A 84 -2.94 -7.89 -45.47
C ALA A 84 -2.55 -7.16 -46.76
N THR A 85 -3.35 -7.31 -47.82
CA THR A 85 -3.17 -6.56 -49.07
C THR A 85 -3.83 -5.20 -48.95
N VAL A 86 -3.07 -4.14 -49.19
CA VAL A 86 -3.52 -2.76 -49.00
C VAL A 86 -3.14 -1.87 -50.19
N ASN A 87 -3.98 -0.88 -50.49
CA ASN A 87 -3.59 0.25 -51.32
C ASN A 87 -2.89 1.29 -50.41
N PHE A 88 -1.56 1.21 -50.38
CA PHE A 88 -0.71 2.09 -49.61
C PHE A 88 -0.25 3.26 -50.48
N TYR A 89 -0.91 4.41 -50.32
CA TYR A 89 -0.59 5.65 -51.03
C TYR A 89 -0.54 5.56 -52.56
N GLY A 90 -1.43 4.74 -53.15
CA GLY A 90 -1.53 4.54 -54.60
C GLY A 90 -0.81 3.30 -55.11
N SER A 91 -0.07 2.59 -54.26
CA SER A 91 0.62 1.35 -54.61
C SER A 91 0.03 0.17 -53.85
N GLN A 92 -0.18 -0.96 -54.54
CA GLN A 92 -0.54 -2.21 -53.88
C GLN A 92 0.66 -2.74 -53.09
N LYS A 93 0.49 -2.90 -51.78
CA LYS A 93 1.52 -3.39 -50.85
C LYS A 93 0.95 -4.51 -49.97
N LEU A 94 1.83 -5.26 -49.33
CA LEU A 94 1.51 -6.14 -48.23
C LEU A 94 1.98 -5.53 -46.92
N PHE A 95 1.06 -5.42 -45.96
CA PHE A 95 1.43 -5.32 -44.56
C PHE A 95 1.60 -6.72 -44.00
N VAL A 96 2.75 -6.95 -43.37
CA VAL A 96 3.14 -8.26 -42.85
C VAL A 96 3.47 -8.12 -41.38
N PHE A 97 2.82 -8.89 -40.53
CA PHE A 97 3.27 -9.09 -39.16
C PHE A 97 3.89 -10.47 -39.03
N HIS A 98 5.14 -10.54 -38.57
CA HIS A 98 5.75 -11.78 -38.10
C HIS A 98 5.25 -12.02 -36.68
N ASP A 99 4.43 -13.05 -36.53
CA ASP A 99 3.92 -13.55 -35.26
C ASP A 99 4.87 -14.67 -34.79
N ARG A 100 5.63 -14.41 -33.73
CA ARG A 100 6.66 -15.31 -33.21
C ARG A 100 6.34 -15.71 -31.76
N PRO A 101 6.16 -17.01 -31.48
CA PRO A 101 6.05 -17.49 -30.11
C PRO A 101 7.30 -17.17 -29.28
N PHE A 102 7.10 -16.66 -28.06
CA PHE A 102 8.18 -16.38 -27.11
C PHE A 102 7.96 -17.12 -25.79
N GLY A 103 8.22 -18.43 -25.81
CA GLY A 103 8.10 -19.32 -24.65
C GLY A 103 6.67 -19.32 -24.07
N ILE A 104 6.56 -19.22 -22.75
CA ILE A 104 5.26 -19.21 -22.03
C ILE A 104 4.59 -17.83 -22.00
N HIS A 105 5.24 -16.79 -22.53
CA HIS A 105 4.82 -15.41 -22.37
C HIS A 105 3.90 -14.89 -23.49
N GLY A 106 3.63 -15.75 -24.49
CA GLY A 106 2.82 -15.42 -25.66
C GLY A 106 3.66 -15.03 -26.86
N ASP A 107 3.01 -14.43 -27.84
CA ASP A 107 3.63 -14.08 -29.12
C ASP A 107 4.19 -12.65 -29.11
N VAL A 108 5.24 -12.45 -29.92
CA VAL A 108 5.86 -11.16 -30.15
C VAL A 108 5.82 -10.80 -31.63
N TYR A 109 5.75 -9.50 -31.91
CA TYR A 109 5.37 -8.99 -33.21
C TYR A 109 6.39 -8.02 -33.81
N ASN A 110 6.69 -8.23 -35.09
CA ASN A 110 7.40 -7.31 -35.97
C ASN A 110 6.57 -7.03 -37.22
N GLY A 111 6.44 -5.76 -37.62
CA GLY A 111 5.66 -5.35 -38.78
C GLY A 111 6.52 -4.84 -39.94
N TYR A 112 6.23 -5.31 -41.16
CA TYR A 112 6.92 -4.96 -42.40
C TYR A 112 5.94 -4.47 -43.48
N ILE A 113 6.42 -3.61 -44.37
CA ILE A 113 5.71 -3.19 -45.59
C ILE A 113 6.52 -3.67 -46.78
N ILE A 114 5.97 -4.57 -47.58
CA ILE A 114 6.67 -5.18 -48.72
C ILE A 114 5.80 -5.16 -49.98
N ASN A 115 6.40 -5.40 -51.14
CA ASN A 115 5.66 -5.69 -52.36
C ASN A 115 5.07 -7.11 -52.30
N PRO A 116 3.93 -7.39 -52.98
CA PRO A 116 3.31 -8.71 -52.97
C PRO A 116 4.21 -9.88 -53.41
N ASN A 117 5.20 -9.63 -54.27
CA ASN A 117 6.16 -10.61 -54.77
C ASN A 117 7.39 -10.82 -53.86
N GLU A 118 7.53 -10.06 -52.76
CA GLU A 118 8.70 -10.11 -51.87
C GLU A 118 8.49 -11.00 -50.63
N VAL A 119 7.34 -11.66 -50.51
CA VAL A 119 7.00 -12.47 -49.32
C VAL A 119 8.03 -13.57 -49.07
N ASP A 120 8.41 -14.31 -50.12
CA ASP A 120 9.37 -15.41 -49.99
C ASP A 120 10.79 -14.89 -49.65
N VAL A 121 11.13 -13.69 -50.12
CA VAL A 121 12.39 -13.01 -49.76
C VAL A 121 12.39 -12.66 -48.28
N LEU A 122 11.31 -12.05 -47.78
CA LEU A 122 11.18 -11.73 -46.35
C LEU A 122 11.26 -13.01 -45.48
N VAL A 123 10.61 -14.10 -45.89
CA VAL A 123 10.68 -15.39 -45.17
C VAL A 123 12.11 -15.91 -45.10
N SER A 124 12.88 -15.79 -46.19
CA SER A 124 14.30 -16.18 -46.21
C SER A 124 15.14 -15.31 -45.25
N GLU A 125 14.92 -13.99 -45.25
CA GLU A 125 15.63 -13.06 -44.37
C GLU A 125 15.33 -13.29 -42.88
N LEU A 126 14.06 -13.56 -42.55
CA LEU A 126 13.63 -13.90 -41.19
C LEU A 126 14.27 -15.21 -40.70
N LYS A 127 14.40 -16.20 -41.59
CA LYS A 127 15.10 -17.47 -41.29
C LYS A 127 16.58 -17.24 -41.01
N GLU A 128 17.24 -16.40 -41.80
CA GLU A 128 18.67 -16.10 -41.67
C GLU A 128 18.99 -15.05 -40.61
N GLN A 129 17.97 -14.46 -39.98
CA GLN A 129 18.08 -13.35 -39.03
C GLN A 129 18.73 -12.08 -39.60
N LYS A 130 18.63 -11.85 -40.91
CA LYS A 130 19.29 -10.75 -41.66
C LYS A 130 18.33 -9.62 -42.08
N THR A 131 17.46 -9.16 -41.18
CA THR A 131 16.39 -8.18 -41.50
C THR A 131 16.83 -6.75 -41.83
N GLU A 132 18.09 -6.50 -42.19
CA GLU A 132 18.55 -5.17 -42.61
C GLU A 132 17.95 -4.75 -43.96
N VAL A 133 17.54 -5.73 -44.78
CA VAL A 133 16.93 -5.51 -46.10
C VAL A 133 15.50 -4.96 -46.00
N PHE A 134 14.73 -5.38 -44.98
CA PHE A 134 13.37 -4.94 -44.74
C PHE A 134 13.28 -4.23 -43.38
N PRO A 135 13.46 -2.89 -43.33
CA PRO A 135 13.35 -2.17 -42.07
C PRO A 135 11.91 -2.31 -41.53
N PRO A 136 11.72 -2.82 -40.30
CA PRO A 136 10.39 -2.96 -39.74
C PRO A 136 9.77 -1.59 -39.48
N PHE A 137 8.52 -1.40 -39.89
CA PHE A 137 7.75 -0.22 -39.50
C PHE A 137 7.24 -0.34 -38.06
N TYR A 138 7.22 -1.55 -37.49
CA TYR A 138 6.73 -1.85 -36.16
C TYR A 138 7.62 -2.88 -35.41
N PRO A 139 7.91 -2.69 -34.10
CA PRO A 139 7.54 -1.55 -33.25
C PRO A 139 8.16 -0.23 -33.70
N ILE A 140 7.51 0.89 -33.35
CA ILE A 140 7.95 2.21 -33.79
C ILE A 140 9.38 2.50 -33.30
N GLY A 141 10.26 2.91 -34.22
CA GLY A 141 11.67 3.17 -33.92
C GLY A 141 12.55 1.91 -33.89
N SER A 142 12.02 0.75 -34.30
CA SER A 142 12.78 -0.48 -34.47
C SER A 142 13.87 -0.33 -35.55
N LYS A 143 15.04 -0.96 -35.32
CA LYS A 143 16.16 -0.97 -36.26
C LYS A 143 16.57 -2.38 -36.73
N SER A 144 16.08 -3.47 -36.10
CA SER A 144 16.46 -4.86 -36.41
C SER A 144 15.62 -5.92 -35.65
N ASN A 145 15.91 -7.21 -35.89
CA ASN A 145 15.32 -8.43 -35.30
C ASN A 145 15.27 -8.53 -33.76
N SER A 146 15.98 -7.67 -33.01
CA SER A 146 15.94 -7.68 -31.55
C SER A 146 14.85 -6.78 -30.95
N ASN A 147 14.14 -5.99 -31.77
CA ASN A 147 13.12 -5.05 -31.34
C ASN A 147 11.75 -5.58 -31.71
N PHE A 148 11.14 -6.41 -30.86
CA PHE A 148 9.79 -6.91 -31.01
C PHE A 148 8.84 -6.24 -30.01
N SER A 149 7.52 -6.33 -30.25
CA SER A 149 6.50 -5.86 -29.32
C SER A 149 5.64 -7.02 -28.84
N TRP A 150 5.24 -6.99 -27.56
CA TRP A 150 4.24 -7.90 -26.99
C TRP A 150 2.80 -7.57 -27.41
N TRP A 151 2.61 -6.46 -28.11
CA TRP A 151 1.30 -6.02 -28.60
C TRP A 151 1.33 -5.89 -30.11
N LYS A 152 0.27 -6.35 -30.77
CA LYS A 152 0.09 -6.20 -32.21
C LYS A 152 -0.75 -4.97 -32.53
N ASN A 153 -0.10 -3.84 -32.74
CA ASN A 153 -0.77 -2.59 -33.13
C ASN A 153 -0.80 -2.46 -34.65
N VAL A 154 -1.93 -2.81 -35.26
CA VAL A 154 -2.10 -2.80 -36.72
C VAL A 154 -2.28 -1.39 -37.29
N PRO A 155 -1.76 -1.09 -38.49
CA PRO A 155 -2.05 0.17 -39.16
C PRO A 155 -3.53 0.30 -39.55
N PHE A 156 -4.04 1.53 -39.53
CA PHE A 156 -5.38 1.85 -40.00
C PHE A 156 -5.35 3.10 -40.89
N LYS A 157 -6.37 3.24 -41.74
CA LYS A 157 -6.51 4.37 -42.66
C LYS A 157 -7.61 5.32 -42.16
N PHE A 158 -7.30 6.61 -42.15
CA PHE A 158 -8.21 7.70 -41.82
C PHE A 158 -7.92 8.90 -42.73
N LYS A 159 -8.95 9.51 -43.34
CA LYS A 159 -8.83 10.64 -44.29
C LYS A 159 -7.70 10.46 -45.32
N SER A 160 -7.61 9.27 -45.94
CA SER A 160 -6.58 8.89 -46.94
C SER A 160 -5.14 8.80 -46.45
N LYS A 161 -4.87 8.95 -45.15
CA LYS A 161 -3.55 8.72 -44.53
C LYS A 161 -3.56 7.43 -43.70
N TRP A 162 -2.37 6.88 -43.48
CA TRP A 162 -2.16 5.67 -42.67
C TRP A 162 -1.58 6.02 -41.31
N TYR A 163 -2.09 5.39 -40.26
CA TYR A 163 -1.68 5.64 -38.89
C TYR A 163 -1.50 4.34 -38.11
N ILE A 164 -0.74 4.43 -37.03
CA ILE A 164 -0.58 3.37 -36.04
C ILE A 164 -0.91 3.96 -34.68
N LEU A 165 -1.88 3.36 -33.99
CA LEU A 165 -2.20 3.65 -32.60
C LEU A 165 -1.36 2.74 -31.71
N TYR A 166 -0.46 3.30 -30.92
CA TYR A 166 0.40 2.54 -30.02
C TYR A 166 -0.33 2.26 -28.70
N GLU A 167 -1.03 1.11 -28.64
CA GLU A 167 -1.92 0.66 -27.58
C GLU A 167 -1.36 -0.60 -26.87
N PHE A 168 -1.70 -0.77 -25.58
CA PHE A 168 -1.17 -1.81 -24.67
C PHE A 168 -2.28 -2.61 -23.96
N GLY A 169 -3.54 -2.27 -24.17
CA GLY A 169 -4.68 -3.01 -23.63
C GLY A 169 -4.95 -2.79 -22.13
N ASP A 170 -4.28 -1.83 -21.48
CA ASP A 170 -4.55 -1.45 -20.09
C ASP A 170 -4.38 0.07 -19.88
N PHE A 171 -5.10 0.68 -18.94
CA PHE A 171 -5.07 2.14 -18.77
C PHE A 171 -3.76 2.73 -18.22
N HIS A 172 -2.91 1.94 -17.55
CA HIS A 172 -1.79 2.46 -16.74
C HIS A 172 -0.42 2.34 -17.43
N SER A 173 -0.30 1.47 -18.43
CA SER A 173 0.89 1.28 -19.25
C SER A 173 1.32 2.55 -19.97
N GLN A 174 2.64 2.69 -20.14
CA GLN A 174 3.31 3.85 -20.76
C GLN A 174 2.88 5.19 -20.15
N ASN A 175 2.89 5.30 -18.82
CA ASN A 175 2.46 6.49 -18.09
C ASN A 175 1.02 6.92 -18.43
N SER A 176 0.14 5.97 -18.74
CA SER A 176 -1.25 6.25 -19.14
C SER A 176 -1.38 7.12 -20.38
N GLN A 177 -0.40 7.05 -21.28
CA GLN A 177 -0.40 7.81 -22.53
C GLN A 177 -0.64 6.89 -23.72
N ARG A 178 -1.30 7.44 -24.74
CA ARG A 178 -1.50 6.81 -26.05
C ARG A 178 -0.95 7.69 -27.12
N LYS A 179 -0.18 7.07 -28.02
CA LYS A 179 0.55 7.78 -29.06
C LYS A 179 0.04 7.31 -30.41
N ILE A 180 -0.13 8.26 -31.32
CA ILE A 180 -0.52 7.99 -32.70
C ILE A 180 0.62 8.42 -33.58
N TYR A 181 0.97 7.54 -34.50
CA TYR A 181 2.01 7.78 -35.47
C TYR A 181 1.42 7.80 -36.88
N HIS A 182 1.74 8.82 -37.66
CA HIS A 182 1.48 8.86 -39.10
C HIS A 182 2.55 8.03 -39.81
N LEU A 183 2.10 6.93 -40.44
CA LEU A 183 2.92 6.08 -41.29
C LEU A 183 3.07 6.71 -42.68
N LYS A 184 4.27 7.20 -43.00
CA LYS A 184 4.60 7.89 -44.25
C LYS A 184 4.84 6.90 -45.40
N LYS A 185 4.88 7.41 -46.63
CA LYS A 185 5.05 6.61 -47.87
C LYS A 185 6.32 5.76 -47.88
N ASP A 186 7.38 6.23 -47.23
CA ASP A 186 8.67 5.53 -47.13
C ASP A 186 8.70 4.47 -46.01
N GLY A 187 7.59 4.23 -45.33
CA GLY A 187 7.46 3.29 -44.21
C GLY A 187 7.92 3.85 -42.86
N LYS A 188 8.45 5.08 -42.81
CA LYS A 188 8.78 5.74 -41.53
C LYS A 188 7.53 6.23 -40.84
N SER A 189 7.62 6.36 -39.52
CA SER A 189 6.52 6.80 -38.66
C SER A 189 6.87 8.10 -37.94
N GLU A 190 5.96 9.06 -37.96
CA GLU A 190 6.06 10.34 -37.24
C GLU A 190 4.98 10.42 -36.17
N LYS A 191 5.34 10.75 -34.93
CA LYS A 191 4.35 10.92 -33.85
C LYS A 191 3.54 12.19 -34.10
N VAL A 192 2.24 12.06 -34.24
CA VAL A 192 1.32 13.19 -34.51
C VAL A 192 0.38 13.50 -33.36
N CYS A 193 0.26 12.57 -32.40
CA CYS A 193 -0.62 12.73 -31.26
C CYS A 193 -0.07 12.06 -30.01
N THR A 194 -0.24 12.71 -28.85
CA THR A 194 -0.13 12.08 -27.54
C THR A 194 -1.37 12.42 -26.71
N ILE A 195 -2.05 11.40 -26.18
CA ILE A 195 -3.27 11.54 -25.37
C ILE A 195 -3.02 10.97 -23.98
N LYS A 196 -3.36 11.73 -22.94
CA LYS A 196 -3.44 11.21 -21.57
C LYS A 196 -4.81 10.59 -21.38
N ILE A 197 -4.87 9.29 -21.06
CA ILE A 197 -6.14 8.56 -20.97
C ILE A 197 -6.51 8.15 -19.54
N PHE A 198 -5.58 8.29 -18.60
CA PHE A 198 -5.76 7.91 -17.20
C PHE A 198 -4.76 8.67 -16.32
N GLN A 199 -5.05 8.80 -15.03
CA GLN A 199 -4.17 9.44 -14.05
C GLN A 199 -3.96 8.53 -12.85
N ASN A 200 -2.70 8.27 -12.53
CA ASN A 200 -2.36 7.54 -11.32
C ASN A 200 -2.48 8.46 -10.10
N VAL A 201 -3.14 7.98 -9.05
CA VAL A 201 -3.29 8.73 -7.80
C VAL A 201 -1.96 9.04 -7.13
N ASP A 202 -0.92 8.21 -7.35
CA ASP A 202 0.41 8.42 -6.79
C ASP A 202 1.16 9.62 -7.42
N ASP A 203 0.85 9.92 -8.69
CA ASP A 203 1.57 10.89 -9.53
C ASP A 203 0.85 12.24 -9.64
N SER A 204 -0.20 12.46 -8.84
CA SER A 204 -1.09 13.62 -8.96
C SER A 204 -1.30 14.32 -7.63
N ASP A 205 -1.79 15.56 -7.68
CA ASP A 205 -2.24 16.27 -6.48
C ASP A 205 -3.46 15.63 -5.83
N ILE A 206 -4.09 14.63 -6.48
CA ILE A 206 -5.20 13.84 -5.92
C ILE A 206 -4.81 13.17 -4.59
N LYS A 207 -3.54 12.76 -4.42
CA LYS A 207 -3.08 12.20 -3.14
C LYS A 207 -3.20 13.18 -1.96
N LYS A 208 -3.14 14.49 -2.25
CA LYS A 208 -3.33 15.54 -1.24
C LYS A 208 -4.80 15.87 -1.03
N SER A 209 -5.66 15.66 -2.03
CA SER A 209 -7.11 15.86 -1.90
C SER A 209 -7.84 14.71 -1.20
N LEU A 210 -7.26 13.50 -1.26
CA LEU A 210 -7.75 12.30 -0.58
C LEU A 210 -6.68 11.72 0.38
N PRO A 211 -6.29 12.48 1.40
CA PRO A 211 -5.19 12.12 2.29
C PRO A 211 -5.49 10.92 3.19
N LEU A 212 -6.75 10.66 3.58
CA LEU A 212 -7.10 9.49 4.40
C LEU A 212 -7.04 8.19 3.58
N LEU A 213 -7.53 8.22 2.34
CA LEU A 213 -7.36 7.15 1.37
C LEU A 213 -5.88 6.89 1.07
N THR A 214 -5.10 7.96 0.89
CA THR A 214 -3.66 7.86 0.63
C THR A 214 -2.93 7.22 1.81
N ALA A 215 -3.27 7.61 3.04
CA ALA A 215 -2.72 7.01 4.25
C ALA A 215 -3.12 5.53 4.41
N TYR A 216 -4.37 5.18 4.10
CA TYR A 216 -4.84 3.79 4.08
C TYR A 216 -4.06 2.94 3.07
N LYS A 217 -3.97 3.39 1.81
CA LYS A 217 -3.16 2.75 0.76
C LYS A 217 -1.72 2.56 1.22
N TYR A 218 -1.09 3.61 1.75
CA TYR A 218 0.28 3.56 2.22
C TYR A 218 0.46 2.54 3.37
N SER A 219 -0.50 2.42 4.28
CA SER A 219 -0.45 1.39 5.33
C SER A 219 -0.55 -0.04 4.77
N ILE A 220 -1.39 -0.27 3.76
CA ILE A 220 -1.47 -1.57 3.07
C ILE A 220 -0.14 -1.91 2.41
N GLU A 221 0.46 -0.97 1.68
CA GLU A 221 1.76 -1.16 1.03
C GLU A 221 2.85 -1.55 2.04
N LYS A 222 2.84 -0.95 3.23
CA LYS A 222 3.80 -1.27 4.30
C LYS A 222 3.55 -2.64 4.94
N MET A 223 2.30 -3.07 5.02
CA MET A 223 1.97 -4.39 5.57
C MET A 223 2.24 -5.52 4.57
N LEU A 224 2.00 -5.30 3.28
CA LEU A 224 1.94 -6.38 2.28
C LEU A 224 3.08 -6.38 1.27
N LEU A 225 3.72 -5.25 0.98
CA LEU A 225 4.83 -5.20 0.02
C LEU A 225 6.16 -5.27 0.77
N SER A 226 6.94 -6.31 0.48
CA SER A 226 8.35 -6.39 0.88
C SER A 226 9.25 -5.90 -0.25
N SER A 227 10.33 -5.21 0.10
CA SER A 227 11.41 -4.94 -0.86
C SER A 227 12.31 -6.17 -0.91
N GLY A 228 12.10 -7.04 -1.88
CA GLY A 228 13.28 -7.75 -2.35
C GLY A 228 13.10 -8.77 -3.45
N HIS A 229 14.26 -9.23 -3.86
CA HIS A 229 14.53 -9.89 -5.12
C HIS A 229 14.77 -11.38 -4.83
N CYS A 230 13.72 -12.21 -4.90
CA CYS A 230 13.89 -13.66 -4.83
C CYS A 230 14.13 -14.15 -6.25
N GLY A 231 15.41 -14.22 -6.64
CA GLY A 231 15.78 -14.53 -8.02
C GLY A 231 15.23 -13.50 -9.02
N THR A 232 14.86 -13.94 -10.22
CA THR A 232 14.34 -13.10 -11.31
C THR A 232 12.86 -12.72 -11.16
N SER A 233 12.19 -13.17 -10.09
CA SER A 233 10.72 -13.21 -10.04
C SER A 233 10.03 -11.92 -9.57
N ASN A 234 10.76 -10.94 -9.00
CA ASN A 234 10.25 -9.63 -8.53
C ASN A 234 8.78 -9.67 -8.05
N PRO A 235 8.45 -10.54 -7.07
CA PRO A 235 7.06 -10.91 -6.75
C PRO A 235 6.22 -9.74 -6.24
N GLU A 236 6.85 -8.67 -5.76
CA GLU A 236 6.22 -7.43 -5.31
C GLU A 236 5.78 -6.49 -6.44
N VAL A 237 6.35 -6.64 -7.65
CA VAL A 237 6.12 -5.72 -8.76
C VAL A 237 4.67 -5.83 -9.23
N ILE A 238 4.20 -7.03 -9.55
CA ILE A 238 2.82 -7.25 -10.04
C ILE A 238 1.76 -6.75 -9.04
N PRO A 239 1.81 -7.11 -7.74
CA PRO A 239 0.87 -6.57 -6.75
C PRO A 239 0.97 -5.06 -6.59
N LYS A 240 2.17 -4.48 -6.66
CA LYS A 240 2.32 -3.02 -6.59
C LYS A 240 1.63 -2.34 -7.78
N TRP A 241 1.78 -2.85 -9.00
CA TRP A 241 1.08 -2.33 -10.18
C TRP A 241 -0.43 -2.53 -10.08
N SER A 242 -0.88 -3.73 -9.69
CA SER A 242 -2.29 -4.06 -9.47
C SER A 242 -2.93 -3.14 -8.43
N GLY A 243 -2.28 -2.97 -7.29
CA GLY A 243 -2.71 -2.08 -6.21
C GLY A 243 -2.82 -0.62 -6.63
N ARG A 244 -1.80 -0.11 -7.35
CA ARG A 244 -1.81 1.26 -7.90
C ARG A 244 -2.91 1.50 -8.91
N PHE A 245 -3.11 0.54 -9.81
CA PHE A 245 -4.19 0.61 -10.80
C PHE A 245 -5.55 0.61 -10.09
N TYR A 246 -5.76 -0.30 -9.14
CA TYR A 246 -7.00 -0.40 -8.38
C TYR A 246 -7.31 0.86 -7.56
N SER A 247 -6.32 1.41 -6.84
CA SER A 247 -6.51 2.65 -6.08
C SER A 247 -6.79 3.84 -6.99
N SER A 248 -6.22 3.85 -8.19
CA SER A 248 -6.51 4.91 -9.17
C SER A 248 -7.93 4.77 -9.71
N MET A 249 -8.33 3.57 -10.13
CA MET A 249 -9.71 3.29 -10.56
C MET A 249 -10.74 3.67 -9.50
N ALA A 250 -10.46 3.36 -8.23
CA ALA A 250 -11.32 3.74 -7.10
C ALA A 250 -11.58 5.25 -7.07
N VAL A 251 -10.59 6.07 -7.41
CA VAL A 251 -10.75 7.52 -7.37
C VAL A 251 -11.34 8.07 -8.66
N ILE A 252 -10.84 7.66 -9.82
CA ILE A 252 -11.14 8.35 -11.10
C ILE A 252 -12.19 7.65 -11.97
N ARG A 253 -12.43 6.35 -11.76
CA ARG A 253 -13.42 5.55 -12.50
C ARG A 253 -14.14 4.56 -11.57
N PRO A 254 -14.82 5.03 -10.50
CA PRO A 254 -15.44 4.12 -9.54
C PRO A 254 -16.53 3.24 -10.14
N TRP A 255 -17.20 3.64 -11.23
CA TRP A 255 -18.21 2.81 -11.89
C TRP A 255 -17.63 1.57 -12.58
N ALA A 256 -16.36 1.64 -13.02
CA ALA A 256 -15.68 0.58 -13.76
C ALA A 256 -14.81 -0.33 -12.86
N ILE A 257 -14.96 -0.23 -11.54
CA ILE A 257 -14.19 -1.05 -10.59
C ILE A 257 -14.99 -2.28 -10.16
N GLU A 258 -14.32 -3.41 -10.02
CA GLU A 258 -14.91 -4.59 -9.38
C GLU A 258 -14.52 -4.64 -7.89
N PRO A 259 -15.44 -4.35 -6.96
CA PRO A 259 -15.12 -4.18 -5.55
C PRO A 259 -15.21 -5.51 -4.80
N LYS A 260 -14.44 -6.50 -5.27
CA LYS A 260 -14.33 -7.83 -4.66
C LYS A 260 -12.88 -8.16 -4.36
N TRP A 261 -12.66 -8.95 -3.31
CA TRP A 261 -11.37 -9.56 -3.04
C TRP A 261 -11.01 -10.48 -4.20
N LYS A 262 -9.81 -10.31 -4.78
CA LYS A 262 -9.36 -11.12 -5.92
C LYS A 262 -7.92 -11.56 -5.77
N PHE A 263 -7.66 -12.77 -6.23
CA PHE A 263 -6.30 -13.25 -6.42
C PHE A 263 -5.65 -12.57 -7.63
N THR A 264 -4.46 -12.01 -7.43
CA THR A 264 -3.72 -11.27 -8.46
C THR A 264 -2.95 -12.16 -9.44
N MET A 265 -2.78 -13.46 -9.16
CA MET A 265 -1.90 -14.37 -9.91
C MET A 265 -2.65 -15.59 -10.52
N GLY A 266 -3.54 -15.38 -11.48
CA GLY A 266 -4.09 -16.46 -12.33
C GLY A 266 -5.59 -16.74 -12.15
N ASN A 267 -6.08 -17.79 -12.84
CA ASN A 267 -7.51 -18.03 -13.07
C ASN A 267 -8.25 -18.79 -11.94
N TRP A 268 -7.57 -19.16 -10.85
CA TRP A 268 -8.17 -19.90 -9.73
C TRP A 268 -8.82 -18.91 -8.75
N GLU A 269 -9.90 -18.24 -9.16
CA GLU A 269 -10.24 -16.95 -8.55
C GLU A 269 -10.84 -17.00 -7.13
N GLN A 270 -11.74 -17.94 -6.81
CA GLN A 270 -12.56 -17.82 -5.59
C GLN A 270 -11.92 -18.41 -4.32
N GLN A 271 -11.52 -19.69 -4.34
CA GLN A 271 -10.94 -20.34 -3.15
C GLN A 271 -9.66 -19.63 -2.67
N TRP A 272 -8.86 -19.13 -3.60
CA TRP A 272 -7.62 -18.40 -3.30
C TRP A 272 -7.88 -17.01 -2.73
N ALA A 273 -8.94 -16.33 -3.17
CA ALA A 273 -9.35 -15.05 -2.60
C ALA A 273 -9.76 -15.19 -1.13
N GLU A 274 -10.56 -16.19 -0.79
CA GLU A 274 -10.99 -16.45 0.59
C GLU A 274 -9.80 -16.80 1.51
N LEU A 275 -8.85 -17.61 1.02
CA LEU A 275 -7.63 -17.93 1.76
C LEU A 275 -6.75 -16.70 2.02
N GLN A 276 -6.60 -15.81 1.04
CA GLN A 276 -5.83 -14.58 1.20
C GLN A 276 -6.50 -13.60 2.15
N GLN A 277 -7.82 -13.46 2.07
CA GLN A 277 -8.58 -12.64 3.01
C GLN A 277 -8.40 -13.15 4.44
N LYS A 278 -8.58 -14.46 4.65
CA LYS A 278 -8.36 -15.05 5.97
C LYS A 278 -6.93 -14.87 6.47
N HIS A 279 -5.92 -15.06 5.60
CA HIS A 279 -4.54 -14.79 6.00
C HIS A 279 -4.35 -13.33 6.40
N PHE A 280 -4.92 -12.37 5.66
CA PHE A 280 -4.82 -10.95 6.02
C PHE A 280 -5.41 -10.66 7.41
N GLU A 281 -6.55 -11.29 7.73
CA GLU A 281 -7.19 -11.18 9.04
C GLU A 281 -6.37 -11.84 10.16
N ASP A 282 -5.80 -13.02 9.89
CA ASP A 282 -5.04 -13.81 10.87
C ASP A 282 -3.61 -13.28 11.10
N TRP A 283 -3.02 -12.58 10.12
CA TRP A 283 -1.63 -12.08 10.17
C TRP A 283 -1.35 -11.21 11.40
N LYS A 284 -2.37 -10.49 11.87
CA LYS A 284 -2.29 -9.65 13.07
C LYS A 284 -1.90 -10.42 14.34
N PHE A 285 -2.08 -11.74 14.37
CA PHE A 285 -1.77 -12.59 15.52
C PHE A 285 -0.37 -13.21 15.49
N GLN A 286 0.44 -12.90 14.47
CA GLN A 286 1.82 -13.36 14.40
C GLN A 286 2.65 -12.78 15.56
N ASP A 287 2.46 -11.50 15.87
CA ASP A 287 3.13 -10.80 16.97
C ASP A 287 2.40 -9.49 17.34
N ILE A 288 2.81 -8.88 18.45
CA ILE A 288 2.18 -7.65 18.96
C ILE A 288 2.35 -6.42 18.05
N TRP A 289 3.41 -6.37 17.25
CA TRP A 289 3.63 -5.29 16.29
C TRP A 289 2.63 -5.39 15.14
N SER A 290 2.52 -6.58 14.55
CA SER A 290 1.56 -6.91 13.49
C SER A 290 0.12 -6.62 13.94
N TYR A 291 -0.22 -6.92 15.20
CA TYR A 291 -1.52 -6.57 15.77
C TYR A 291 -1.80 -5.07 15.76
N ARG A 292 -0.84 -4.24 16.22
CA ARG A 292 -1.00 -2.78 16.21
C ARG A 292 -1.12 -2.25 14.79
N GLU A 293 -0.32 -2.74 13.85
CA GLU A 293 -0.38 -2.32 12.45
C GLU A 293 -1.76 -2.61 11.83
N GLN A 294 -2.33 -3.79 12.11
CA GLN A 294 -3.68 -4.11 11.67
C GLN A 294 -4.73 -3.17 12.31
N LYS A 295 -4.64 -2.89 13.62
CA LYS A 295 -5.58 -1.96 14.28
C LYS A 295 -5.46 -0.51 13.78
N SER A 296 -4.24 -0.09 13.42
CA SER A 296 -4.00 1.20 12.76
C SER A 296 -4.60 1.24 11.36
N ASN A 297 -4.45 0.15 10.59
CA ASN A 297 -5.07 0.00 9.28
C ASN A 297 -6.61 0.03 9.36
N GLU A 298 -7.23 -0.61 10.36
CA GLU A 298 -8.69 -0.52 10.60
C GLU A 298 -9.15 0.92 10.84
N ASN A 299 -8.40 1.69 11.65
CA ASN A 299 -8.72 3.10 11.88
C ASN A 299 -8.66 3.92 10.58
N LEU A 300 -7.63 3.68 9.75
CA LEU A 300 -7.49 4.32 8.42
C LEU A 300 -8.61 3.88 7.48
N MET A 301 -9.01 2.61 7.51
CA MET A 301 -10.07 2.04 6.69
C MET A 301 -11.40 2.78 6.90
N PHE A 302 -11.83 2.98 8.15
CA PHE A 302 -13.07 3.69 8.44
C PHE A 302 -13.08 5.12 7.87
N ASP A 303 -11.97 5.83 8.02
CA ASP A 303 -11.84 7.21 7.57
C ASP A 303 -11.72 7.30 6.03
N ALA A 304 -11.02 6.35 5.40
CA ALA A 304 -10.93 6.24 3.95
C ALA A 304 -12.29 5.91 3.30
N ILE A 305 -13.12 5.07 3.93
CA ILE A 305 -14.50 4.82 3.48
C ILE A 305 -15.30 6.11 3.48
N THR A 306 -15.24 6.87 4.58
CA THR A 306 -15.97 8.15 4.68
C THR A 306 -15.48 9.16 3.65
N GLU A 307 -14.17 9.31 3.47
CA GLU A 307 -13.57 10.21 2.49
C GLU A 307 -13.94 9.83 1.05
N LEU A 308 -13.83 8.55 0.70
CA LEU A 308 -14.14 8.05 -0.64
C LEU A 308 -15.66 8.11 -0.93
N LYS A 309 -16.51 7.87 0.07
CA LYS A 309 -17.96 8.11 -0.03
C LYS A 309 -18.24 9.56 -0.40
N ASN A 310 -17.65 10.52 0.33
CA ASN A 310 -17.84 11.94 0.06
C ASN A 310 -17.34 12.31 -1.34
N HIS A 311 -16.19 11.76 -1.75
CA HIS A 311 -15.67 11.93 -3.10
C HIS A 311 -16.69 11.48 -4.15
N TYR A 312 -17.32 10.32 -3.98
CA TYR A 312 -18.32 9.81 -4.93
C TYR A 312 -19.58 10.67 -5.02
N VAL A 313 -20.08 11.14 -3.88
CA VAL A 313 -21.25 12.03 -3.83
C VAL A 313 -20.94 13.37 -4.50
N SER A 314 -19.77 13.95 -4.22
CA SER A 314 -19.38 15.26 -4.75
C SER A 314 -19.04 15.23 -6.24
N ASN A 315 -18.49 14.12 -6.73
CA ASN A 315 -17.87 14.10 -8.05
C ASN A 315 -18.57 13.20 -9.08
N TYR A 316 -19.33 12.20 -8.68
CA TYR A 316 -19.87 11.19 -9.59
C TYR A 316 -21.38 10.97 -9.47
N SER A 317 -22.10 11.90 -8.85
CA SER A 317 -23.56 11.87 -8.72
C SER A 317 -24.12 10.63 -8.01
N TYR A 318 -23.31 9.93 -7.21
CA TYR A 318 -23.79 8.82 -6.39
C TYR A 318 -24.73 9.32 -5.29
N LEU A 319 -25.80 8.57 -5.02
CA LEU A 319 -26.58 8.77 -3.80
C LEU A 319 -25.75 8.37 -2.58
N GLU A 320 -25.95 9.02 -1.43
CA GLU A 320 -25.09 8.81 -0.25
C GLU A 320 -25.02 7.34 0.20
N LYS A 321 -26.14 6.61 0.18
CA LYS A 321 -26.19 5.19 0.54
C LYS A 321 -25.42 4.31 -0.46
N GLU A 322 -25.54 4.61 -1.75
CA GLU A 322 -24.85 3.89 -2.82
C GLU A 322 -23.35 4.16 -2.77
N ALA A 323 -22.98 5.44 -2.61
CA ALA A 323 -21.60 5.87 -2.40
C ALA A 323 -20.96 5.15 -1.21
N TYR A 324 -21.66 5.05 -0.08
CA TYR A 324 -21.14 4.39 1.11
C TYR A 324 -20.93 2.89 0.89
N ASN A 325 -21.94 2.22 0.33
CA ASN A 325 -21.85 0.79 0.02
C ASN A 325 -20.72 0.49 -0.97
N HIS A 326 -20.57 1.32 -2.00
CA HIS A 326 -19.53 1.15 -3.02
C HIS A 326 -18.14 1.44 -2.44
N ALA A 327 -17.96 2.57 -1.76
CA ALA A 327 -16.71 2.93 -1.09
C ALA A 327 -16.27 1.87 -0.07
N SER A 328 -17.21 1.37 0.74
CA SER A 328 -16.94 0.30 1.71
C SER A 328 -16.37 -0.95 1.04
N LYS A 329 -17.03 -1.45 -0.01
CA LYS A 329 -16.56 -2.65 -0.74
C LYS A 329 -15.22 -2.41 -1.43
N VAL A 330 -15.02 -1.24 -2.05
CA VAL A 330 -13.75 -0.87 -2.70
C VAL A 330 -12.60 -0.85 -1.69
N ILE A 331 -12.80 -0.20 -0.55
CA ILE A 331 -11.78 -0.11 0.50
C ILE A 331 -11.47 -1.49 1.07
N GLN A 332 -12.47 -2.30 1.40
CA GLN A 332 -12.28 -3.65 1.93
C GLN A 332 -11.58 -4.60 0.97
N ALA A 333 -11.78 -4.45 -0.34
CA ALA A 333 -11.12 -5.26 -1.36
C ALA A 333 -9.69 -4.79 -1.69
N MET A 334 -9.30 -3.57 -1.30
CA MET A 334 -8.01 -2.98 -1.68
C MET A 334 -6.79 -3.81 -1.26
N PRO A 335 -6.70 -4.38 -0.03
CA PRO A 335 -5.54 -5.18 0.38
C PRO A 335 -5.24 -6.36 -0.56
N SER A 336 -6.27 -7.00 -1.13
CA SER A 336 -6.11 -8.12 -2.08
C SER A 336 -5.24 -7.77 -3.29
N ARG A 337 -5.22 -6.49 -3.68
CA ARG A 337 -4.51 -6.01 -4.87
C ARG A 337 -3.01 -5.89 -4.67
N TYR A 338 -2.58 -5.83 -3.41
CA TYR A 338 -1.18 -5.74 -2.98
C TYR A 338 -0.64 -7.10 -2.48
N TYR A 339 -1.41 -8.17 -2.63
CA TYR A 339 -1.05 -9.51 -2.18
C TYR A 339 -0.23 -10.27 -3.23
N SER A 340 0.80 -10.99 -2.78
CA SER A 340 1.57 -11.99 -3.56
C SER A 340 1.78 -13.27 -2.75
N LEU A 341 0.70 -13.86 -2.25
CA LEU A 341 0.77 -15.10 -1.50
C LEU A 341 0.00 -16.19 -2.23
N GLY A 342 0.71 -17.28 -2.51
CA GLY A 342 0.20 -18.41 -3.28
C GLY A 342 -0.13 -19.65 -2.44
N SER A 343 -0.22 -19.59 -1.10
CA SER A 343 -0.82 -20.65 -0.23
C SER A 343 -0.85 -20.23 1.24
N TYR A 344 -2.01 -20.35 1.90
CA TYR A 344 -2.14 -20.17 3.35
C TYR A 344 -2.50 -21.50 4.03
N TYR A 345 -1.50 -22.17 4.63
CA TYR A 345 -1.67 -23.53 5.17
C TYR A 345 -2.38 -23.61 6.53
N HIS A 346 -2.81 -22.49 7.10
CA HIS A 346 -3.42 -22.40 8.44
C HIS A 346 -4.86 -21.88 8.42
N TYR A 347 -5.52 -21.95 7.26
CA TYR A 347 -6.89 -21.47 7.07
C TYR A 347 -7.96 -22.17 7.93
N GLU A 348 -7.67 -23.33 8.51
CA GLU A 348 -8.60 -24.03 9.43
C GLU A 348 -8.41 -23.63 10.89
N LYS A 349 -7.33 -22.91 11.22
CA LYS A 349 -7.05 -22.53 12.61
C LYS A 349 -7.98 -21.41 13.06
N ASP A 350 -8.55 -21.59 14.24
CA ASP A 350 -9.23 -20.52 14.97
C ASP A 350 -8.19 -19.67 15.70
N PHE A 351 -8.05 -18.41 15.26
CA PHE A 351 -7.15 -17.45 15.88
C PHE A 351 -7.82 -16.63 17.00
N SER A 352 -9.13 -16.81 17.27
CA SER A 352 -9.83 -16.12 18.36
C SER A 352 -9.20 -16.35 19.74
N VAL A 353 -8.47 -17.46 19.90
CA VAL A 353 -7.70 -17.75 21.11
C VAL A 353 -6.64 -16.68 21.41
N PHE A 354 -6.04 -16.08 20.39
CA PHE A 354 -5.03 -15.03 20.55
C PHE A 354 -5.65 -13.69 20.99
N GLU A 355 -6.91 -13.43 20.63
CA GLU A 355 -7.65 -12.27 21.16
C GLU A 355 -7.83 -12.38 22.68
N LYS A 356 -8.06 -13.60 23.18
CA LYS A 356 -8.17 -13.86 24.62
C LYS A 356 -6.84 -13.63 25.36
N ILE A 357 -5.71 -13.87 24.70
CA ILE A 357 -4.38 -13.59 25.28
C ILE A 357 -4.19 -12.06 25.40
N LEU A 358 -4.52 -11.35 24.33
CA LEU A 358 -4.43 -9.89 24.25
C LEU A 358 -5.31 -9.17 25.28
N ASP A 359 -6.52 -9.65 25.50
CA ASP A 359 -7.45 -9.03 26.44
C ASP A 359 -7.35 -9.61 27.87
N GLY A 360 -6.41 -10.51 28.11
CA GLY A 360 -6.15 -11.11 29.41
C GLY A 360 -7.25 -12.05 29.92
N THR A 361 -8.21 -12.44 29.07
CA THR A 361 -9.28 -13.40 29.40
C THR A 361 -8.87 -14.86 29.19
N TYR A 362 -7.73 -15.11 28.56
CA TYR A 362 -7.23 -16.46 28.34
C TYR A 362 -6.96 -17.16 29.67
N ASN A 363 -7.57 -18.34 29.84
CA ASN A 363 -7.56 -19.12 31.08
C ASN A 363 -7.00 -20.55 30.91
N ASN A 364 -6.81 -21.03 29.68
CA ASN A 364 -6.37 -22.40 29.38
C ASN A 364 -4.82 -22.55 29.36
N TRP A 365 -4.10 -21.83 30.22
CA TRP A 365 -2.63 -21.76 30.21
C TRP A 365 -1.94 -23.12 30.25
N LYS A 366 -2.53 -24.13 30.90
CA LYS A 366 -2.01 -25.51 30.93
C LYS A 366 -1.85 -26.12 29.53
N ASN A 367 -2.71 -25.76 28.59
CA ASN A 367 -2.75 -26.32 27.24
C ASN A 367 -2.32 -25.33 26.14
N ILE A 368 -1.67 -24.22 26.50
CA ILE A 368 -1.29 -23.16 25.54
C ILE A 368 -0.50 -23.71 24.33
N ASN A 369 0.35 -24.71 24.51
CA ASN A 369 1.09 -25.34 23.41
C ASN A 369 0.18 -25.97 22.34
N GLN A 370 -1.00 -26.47 22.72
CA GLN A 370 -1.99 -27.00 21.79
C GLN A 370 -2.68 -25.88 21.01
N ASP A 371 -3.12 -24.84 21.73
CA ASP A 371 -3.78 -23.67 21.14
C ASP A 371 -2.85 -22.92 20.17
N LEU A 372 -1.56 -22.94 20.45
CA LEU A 372 -0.55 -22.35 19.60
C LEU A 372 -0.35 -23.20 18.31
N LYS A 373 -0.47 -24.54 18.33
CA LYS A 373 0.00 -25.45 17.25
C LYS A 373 -0.58 -25.13 15.85
N PHE A 374 0.26 -25.18 14.82
CA PHE A 374 -0.15 -25.05 13.41
C PHE A 374 -0.24 -26.42 12.70
N LYS A 375 -1.02 -26.50 11.60
CA LYS A 375 -1.29 -27.75 10.86
C LYS A 375 -0.04 -28.45 10.29
N ARG A 376 0.98 -27.67 9.90
CA ARG A 376 2.19 -28.18 9.21
C ARG A 376 3.52 -27.78 9.86
N SER A 377 3.51 -27.12 11.02
CA SER A 377 4.73 -26.68 11.71
C SER A 377 4.54 -26.50 13.23
N SER A 378 5.65 -26.42 13.95
CA SER A 378 5.68 -25.86 15.31
C SER A 378 5.40 -24.35 15.26
N ILE A 379 5.03 -23.80 16.42
CA ILE A 379 4.71 -22.39 16.60
C ILE A 379 5.99 -21.58 16.65
N PRO A 380 6.06 -20.41 15.99
CA PRO A 380 6.97 -19.38 16.41
C PRO A 380 6.43 -18.81 17.73
N LEU A 381 7.04 -19.17 18.87
CA LEU A 381 6.65 -18.72 20.21
C LEU A 381 6.50 -17.19 20.32
N VAL A 382 7.01 -16.44 19.33
CA VAL A 382 6.76 -15.02 19.08
C VAL A 382 5.29 -14.61 19.14
N ALA A 383 4.31 -15.49 18.85
CA ALA A 383 2.89 -15.16 19.04
C ALA A 383 2.52 -14.89 20.51
N LEU A 384 3.28 -15.42 21.47
CA LEU A 384 3.14 -15.05 22.88
C LEU A 384 3.61 -13.62 23.18
N SER A 385 4.25 -12.91 22.24
CA SER A 385 4.49 -11.46 22.38
C SER A 385 3.22 -10.64 22.57
N LEU A 386 2.05 -11.19 22.23
CA LEU A 386 0.75 -10.57 22.49
C LEU A 386 0.49 -10.30 23.98
N ILE A 387 1.17 -11.00 24.90
CA ILE A 387 1.09 -10.72 26.35
C ILE A 387 1.72 -9.38 26.73
N VAL A 388 2.45 -8.71 25.83
CA VAL A 388 3.03 -7.39 26.09
C VAL A 388 1.96 -6.37 26.48
N ASP A 389 0.67 -6.56 26.19
CA ASP A 389 -0.38 -5.65 26.66
C ASP A 389 -1.03 -6.06 27.98
N THR A 390 -0.75 -7.28 28.41
CA THR A 390 -1.25 -7.90 29.64
C THR A 390 -0.09 -8.62 30.34
N PRO A 391 1.00 -7.91 30.70
CA PRO A 391 2.28 -8.53 31.01
C PRO A 391 2.23 -9.48 32.22
N GLN A 392 1.24 -9.34 33.10
CA GLN A 392 0.98 -10.25 34.22
C GLN A 392 0.66 -11.69 33.77
N ALA A 393 0.18 -11.86 32.53
CA ALA A 393 -0.07 -13.17 31.91
C ALA A 393 1.22 -13.99 31.77
N TYR A 394 2.39 -13.35 31.73
CA TYR A 394 3.69 -14.03 31.70
C TYR A 394 3.89 -15.02 32.85
N ASN A 395 3.39 -14.68 34.05
CA ASN A 395 3.49 -15.54 35.23
C ASN A 395 2.53 -16.74 35.18
N ARG A 396 1.58 -16.75 34.24
CA ARG A 396 0.63 -17.85 34.06
C ARG A 396 1.12 -18.90 33.06
N LEU A 397 2.21 -18.63 32.34
CA LEU A 397 2.80 -19.59 31.40
C LEU A 397 3.25 -20.87 32.14
N PRO A 398 2.91 -22.07 31.65
CA PRO A 398 3.30 -23.32 32.28
C PRO A 398 4.81 -23.53 32.16
N SER A 399 5.40 -24.29 33.08
CA SER A 399 6.85 -24.59 33.10
C SER A 399 7.35 -25.29 31.82
N ALA A 400 6.45 -25.99 31.10
CA ALA A 400 6.77 -26.63 29.82
C ALA A 400 6.99 -25.64 28.66
N VAL A 401 6.58 -24.37 28.80
CA VAL A 401 6.91 -23.32 27.84
C VAL A 401 8.27 -22.74 28.25
N ASP A 402 9.30 -23.04 27.47
CA ASP A 402 10.59 -22.37 27.64
C ASP A 402 10.45 -20.88 27.30
N LYS A 403 10.46 -20.07 28.36
CA LYS A 403 10.26 -18.62 28.28
C LYS A 403 11.39 -17.94 27.51
N ASN A 404 12.59 -18.53 27.48
CA ASN A 404 13.73 -18.00 26.72
C ASN A 404 13.55 -18.11 25.20
N LEU A 405 12.60 -18.94 24.76
CA LEU A 405 12.29 -19.14 23.34
C LEU A 405 11.16 -18.22 22.86
N ILE A 406 10.58 -17.36 23.71
CA ILE A 406 9.59 -16.35 23.30
C ILE A 406 10.30 -15.18 22.60
N LYS A 407 10.79 -15.47 21.39
CA LYS A 407 11.57 -14.55 20.56
C LYS A 407 11.15 -14.66 19.10
N SER A 408 11.33 -13.59 18.33
CA SER A 408 11.14 -13.62 16.87
C SER A 408 12.23 -14.47 16.18
N PHE A 409 12.08 -14.70 14.86
CA PHE A 409 13.09 -15.38 14.05
C PHE A 409 14.47 -14.68 14.05
N TYR A 410 14.52 -13.42 14.52
CA TYR A 410 15.74 -12.63 14.66
C TYR A 410 16.04 -12.26 16.13
N GLN A 411 15.59 -13.13 17.05
CA GLN A 411 15.88 -13.06 18.48
C GLN A 411 15.31 -11.83 19.21
N LYS A 412 14.27 -11.19 18.67
CA LYS A 412 13.59 -10.09 19.38
C LYS A 412 12.69 -10.64 20.49
N ASP A 413 12.94 -10.25 21.73
CA ASP A 413 12.24 -10.76 22.92
C ASP A 413 11.12 -9.84 23.43
N LEU A 414 10.47 -10.21 24.54
CA LEU A 414 9.34 -9.47 25.12
C LEU A 414 9.71 -8.06 25.59
N LEU A 415 10.89 -7.86 26.19
CA LEU A 415 11.34 -6.54 26.63
C LEU A 415 11.59 -5.63 25.43
N MET A 416 12.20 -6.14 24.36
CA MET A 416 12.37 -5.42 23.10
C MET A 416 11.04 -5.11 22.41
N PHE A 417 10.06 -6.03 22.44
CA PHE A 417 8.71 -5.73 21.94
C PHE A 417 8.05 -4.64 22.78
N ALA A 418 8.09 -4.73 24.11
CA ALA A 418 7.53 -3.72 25.00
C ALA A 418 8.16 -2.33 24.75
N ALA A 419 9.49 -2.26 24.64
CA ALA A 419 10.22 -1.05 24.29
C ALA A 419 9.83 -0.50 22.91
N HIS A 420 9.78 -1.37 21.88
CA HIS A 420 9.38 -0.98 20.52
C HIS A 420 7.95 -0.47 20.44
N MET A 421 7.08 -0.93 21.34
CA MET A 421 5.68 -0.56 21.43
C MET A 421 5.44 0.66 22.33
N ASN A 422 6.50 1.34 22.81
CA ASN A 422 6.43 2.42 23.80
C ASN A 422 5.63 2.02 25.05
N ASN A 423 5.69 0.74 25.45
CA ASN A 423 4.86 0.18 26.51
C ASN A 423 5.47 0.37 27.89
N PHE A 424 5.33 1.57 28.44
CA PHE A 424 5.89 1.93 29.76
C PHE A 424 5.56 0.91 30.85
N ASP A 425 4.26 0.57 31.01
CA ASP A 425 3.81 -0.33 32.08
C ASP A 425 4.40 -1.74 31.93
N SER A 426 4.64 -2.20 30.70
CA SER A 426 5.18 -3.54 30.43
C SER A 426 6.70 -3.61 30.46
N VAL A 427 7.38 -2.56 30.01
CA VAL A 427 8.83 -2.41 30.24
C VAL A 427 9.09 -2.43 31.73
N LYS A 428 8.34 -1.63 32.50
CA LYS A 428 8.44 -1.60 33.96
C LYS A 428 8.24 -2.98 34.57
N TYR A 429 7.16 -3.66 34.18
CA TYR A 429 6.85 -5.00 34.70
C TYR A 429 7.97 -6.02 34.41
N PHE A 430 8.48 -6.08 33.18
CA PHE A 430 9.51 -7.05 32.84
C PHE A 430 10.84 -6.76 33.56
N LEU A 431 11.21 -5.49 33.74
CA LEU A 431 12.40 -5.12 34.52
C LEU A 431 12.25 -5.49 36.00
N GLU A 432 11.10 -5.20 36.61
CA GLU A 432 10.80 -5.60 37.99
C GLU A 432 10.77 -7.12 38.18
N ALA A 433 10.42 -7.86 37.12
CA ALA A 433 10.46 -9.32 37.09
C ALA A 433 11.87 -9.90 36.82
N GLY A 434 12.90 -9.07 36.69
CA GLY A 434 14.28 -9.50 36.45
C GLY A 434 14.58 -9.95 35.02
N TRP A 435 13.83 -9.47 34.02
CA TRP A 435 14.12 -9.77 32.61
C TRP A 435 15.50 -9.26 32.19
N PRO A 436 16.28 -10.02 31.39
CA PRO A 436 17.61 -9.60 30.96
C PRO A 436 17.57 -8.33 30.10
N ILE A 437 18.31 -7.30 30.52
CA ILE A 437 18.35 -5.96 29.90
C ILE A 437 19.28 -5.87 28.69
N ASP A 438 20.25 -6.78 28.60
CA ASP A 438 21.39 -6.76 27.68
C ASP A 438 21.19 -7.62 26.43
N GLN A 439 20.02 -8.25 26.28
CA GLN A 439 19.71 -9.05 25.09
C GLN A 439 19.73 -8.17 23.84
N VAL A 440 20.12 -8.78 22.73
CA VAL A 440 20.20 -8.14 21.41
C VAL A 440 19.63 -9.04 20.31
N THR A 441 19.10 -8.43 19.26
CA THR A 441 18.66 -9.18 18.07
C THR A 441 19.85 -9.75 17.30
N ASN A 442 19.66 -10.95 16.75
CA ASN A 442 20.64 -11.63 15.89
C ASN A 442 19.91 -12.48 14.85
N TYR A 443 20.54 -12.82 13.73
CA TYR A 443 19.94 -13.61 12.67
C TYR A 443 20.97 -14.52 12.00
N GLU A 444 20.64 -15.80 11.82
CA GLU A 444 21.41 -16.75 11.00
C GLU A 444 20.73 -16.93 9.64
N PRO A 445 21.42 -16.66 8.52
CA PRO A 445 20.84 -16.72 7.18
C PRO A 445 20.51 -18.15 6.74
N MET A 446 19.31 -18.34 6.16
CA MET A 446 18.85 -19.62 5.59
C MET A 446 19.12 -19.68 4.06
N SER A 447 19.25 -20.88 3.49
CA SER A 447 19.85 -21.13 2.14
C SER A 447 19.12 -20.54 0.92
N CYS A 448 17.95 -19.91 1.07
CA CYS A 448 17.23 -19.22 -0.02
C CYS A 448 17.08 -17.71 0.21
N GLN A 449 18.09 -17.03 0.76
CA GLN A 449 18.00 -15.59 1.05
C GLN A 449 19.28 -14.78 0.75
N PRO A 450 19.66 -14.54 -0.52
CA PRO A 450 20.82 -13.69 -0.77
C PRO A 450 20.58 -12.21 -0.45
N ASP A 451 19.36 -11.67 -0.58
CA ASP A 451 19.11 -10.23 -0.31
C ASP A 451 17.75 -9.87 0.32
N LEU A 452 16.81 -10.81 0.45
CA LEU A 452 15.41 -10.52 0.84
C LEU A 452 15.12 -10.48 2.34
N ALA A 453 16.09 -10.85 3.17
CA ALA A 453 15.92 -10.94 4.62
C ALA A 453 17.21 -10.74 5.40
N ARG A 454 18.22 -10.08 4.81
CA ARG A 454 19.24 -9.42 5.63
C ARG A 454 18.53 -8.28 6.34
N LEU A 455 18.08 -8.53 7.57
CA LEU A 455 17.85 -7.45 8.52
C LEU A 455 19.10 -6.57 8.45
N LYS A 456 18.93 -5.36 7.92
CA LYS A 456 20.08 -4.51 7.60
C LYS A 456 20.90 -4.21 8.85
N ARG A 457 20.27 -4.29 10.02
CA ARG A 457 20.80 -3.94 11.34
C ARG A 457 20.40 -4.99 12.37
N LEU A 458 21.35 -5.82 12.76
CA LEU A 458 21.29 -6.71 13.92
C LEU A 458 21.94 -6.03 15.12
N ASN A 459 22.11 -6.74 16.22
CA ASN A 459 22.68 -6.23 17.47
C ASN A 459 21.88 -5.05 18.07
N ARG A 460 20.55 -5.13 18.02
CA ARG A 460 19.66 -4.11 18.57
C ARG A 460 19.10 -4.55 19.91
N SER A 461 19.27 -3.75 20.95
CA SER A 461 18.72 -4.00 22.29
C SER A 461 17.34 -3.38 22.49
N ALA A 462 16.73 -3.61 23.66
CA ALA A 462 15.52 -2.91 24.07
C ALA A 462 15.71 -1.37 24.05
N LEU A 463 16.87 -0.87 24.49
CA LEU A 463 17.19 0.56 24.43
C LEU A 463 17.28 1.05 22.98
N THR A 464 17.89 0.28 22.07
CA THR A 464 17.92 0.63 20.64
C THR A 464 16.51 0.75 20.03
N TYR A 465 15.59 -0.14 20.39
CA TYR A 465 14.20 -0.06 19.93
C TYR A 465 13.44 1.10 20.57
N ALA A 466 13.66 1.37 21.87
CA ALA A 466 13.07 2.50 22.57
C ALA A 466 13.56 3.83 22.00
N THR A 467 14.85 3.98 21.73
CA THR A 467 15.39 5.21 21.16
C THR A 467 14.82 5.49 19.77
N GLU A 468 14.53 4.47 18.96
CA GLU A 468 13.89 4.62 17.65
C GLU A 468 12.38 4.91 17.74
N ASN A 469 11.66 4.41 18.76
CA ASN A 469 10.18 4.39 18.72
C ASN A 469 9.46 4.82 19.99
N ALA A 470 10.13 4.96 21.12
CA ALA A 470 9.49 5.18 22.41
C ALA A 470 9.64 6.61 22.92
N SER A 471 8.86 6.90 23.94
CA SER A 471 8.90 8.13 24.73
C SER A 471 10.17 8.19 25.59
N ILE A 472 10.52 9.40 26.03
CA ILE A 472 11.65 9.61 26.93
C ILE A 472 11.48 8.86 28.25
N GLU A 473 10.24 8.67 28.72
CA GLU A 473 9.94 7.91 29.94
C GLU A 473 10.35 6.44 29.83
N VAL A 474 10.14 5.80 28.68
CA VAL A 474 10.57 4.42 28.43
C VAL A 474 12.08 4.32 28.26
N ILE A 475 12.68 5.30 27.57
CA ILE A 475 14.14 5.36 27.40
C ILE A 475 14.83 5.48 28.77
N LYS A 476 14.39 6.43 29.61
CA LYS A 476 14.91 6.60 30.97
C LYS A 476 14.74 5.33 31.80
N LEU A 477 13.57 4.70 31.74
CA LEU A 477 13.31 3.47 32.49
C LEU A 477 14.31 2.35 32.15
N LEU A 478 14.73 2.23 30.89
CA LEU A 478 15.75 1.25 30.47
C LEU A 478 17.16 1.69 30.90
N VAL A 479 17.49 2.97 30.78
CA VAL A 479 18.80 3.52 31.20
C VAL A 479 18.99 3.39 32.72
N ASP A 480 17.97 3.74 33.50
CA ASP A 480 17.98 3.62 34.96
C ASP A 480 18.10 2.15 35.40
N ALA A 481 17.64 1.21 34.58
CA ALA A 481 17.81 -0.23 34.78
C ALA A 481 19.17 -0.78 34.28
N GLY A 482 20.08 0.09 33.82
CA GLY A 482 21.45 -0.29 33.43
C GLY A 482 21.62 -0.72 31.97
N ALA A 483 20.71 -0.33 31.07
CA ALA A 483 20.90 -0.59 29.64
C ALA A 483 22.15 0.10 29.09
N ASP A 484 22.90 -0.58 28.21
CA ASP A 484 24.12 -0.04 27.60
C ASP A 484 23.82 1.14 26.66
N THR A 485 24.19 2.35 27.08
CA THR A 485 24.02 3.58 26.30
C THR A 485 25.05 3.74 25.18
N LYS A 486 26.11 2.92 25.16
CA LYS A 486 27.17 2.93 24.14
C LYS A 486 26.97 1.87 23.06
N ILE A 487 25.84 1.17 23.08
CA ILE A 487 25.52 0.10 22.14
C ILE A 487 25.62 0.57 20.68
N LYS A 488 26.17 -0.30 19.83
CA LYS A 488 26.19 -0.14 18.37
C LYS A 488 25.55 -1.33 17.69
N ASP A 489 24.74 -1.08 16.68
CA ASP A 489 24.17 -2.14 15.85
C ASP A 489 25.24 -2.81 14.97
N SER A 490 24.85 -3.84 14.20
CA SER A 490 25.77 -4.58 13.31
C SER A 490 26.34 -3.75 12.15
N GLN A 491 25.90 -2.50 11.98
CA GLN A 491 26.39 -1.55 10.97
C GLN A 491 27.16 -0.39 11.65
N GLY A 492 27.40 -0.45 12.95
CA GLY A 492 28.09 0.59 13.72
C GLY A 492 27.21 1.79 14.10
N ASN A 493 25.90 1.75 13.87
CA ASN A 493 24.99 2.84 14.25
C ASN A 493 24.78 2.86 15.77
N ASN A 494 24.91 4.03 16.39
CA ASN A 494 24.71 4.26 17.82
C ASN A 494 23.29 4.76 18.13
N LEU A 495 23.02 5.15 19.38
CA LEU A 495 21.70 5.65 19.78
C LEU A 495 21.30 6.98 19.12
N ASP A 496 22.25 7.87 18.78
CA ASP A 496 21.93 9.11 18.04
C ASP A 496 21.33 8.83 16.67
N TYR A 497 21.85 7.81 15.98
CA TYR A 497 21.30 7.37 14.71
C TYR A 497 19.81 7.00 14.84
N TYR A 498 19.46 6.22 15.87
CA TYR A 498 18.07 5.81 16.11
C TYR A 498 17.20 6.95 16.63
N LEU A 499 17.77 7.87 17.41
CA LEU A 499 17.06 9.05 17.90
C LEU A 499 16.53 9.91 16.74
N LYS A 500 17.33 10.07 15.69
CA LYS A 500 16.94 10.81 14.48
C LYS A 500 15.69 10.21 13.79
N LEU A 501 15.51 8.89 13.89
CA LEU A 501 14.35 8.18 13.31
C LEU A 501 13.09 8.31 14.16
N ASN A 502 13.20 8.69 15.43
CA ASN A 502 12.07 8.66 16.35
C ASN A 502 11.09 9.83 16.12
N PRO A 503 9.80 9.57 15.83
CA PRO A 503 8.85 10.63 15.51
C PRO A 503 8.40 11.46 16.72
N ARG A 504 8.79 11.09 17.95
CA ARG A 504 8.33 11.73 19.19
C ARG A 504 9.15 12.96 19.60
N PHE A 505 10.38 13.06 19.10
CA PHE A 505 11.31 14.13 19.44
C PHE A 505 11.30 15.24 18.39
N SER A 506 11.49 16.48 18.84
CA SER A 506 11.64 17.62 17.93
C SER A 506 12.93 17.52 17.11
N ALA A 507 13.04 18.29 16.03
CA ALA A 507 14.29 18.37 15.27
C ALA A 507 15.47 18.82 16.15
N GLU A 508 15.23 19.79 17.05
CA GLU A 508 16.22 20.28 18.01
C GLU A 508 16.69 19.17 18.97
N GLU A 509 15.77 18.38 19.51
CA GLU A 509 16.08 17.25 20.40
C GLU A 509 16.85 16.13 19.69
N LYS A 510 16.59 15.94 18.40
CA LYS A 510 17.32 14.95 17.59
C LYS A 510 18.75 15.38 17.30
N GLU A 511 18.98 16.67 17.12
CA GLU A 511 20.31 17.22 16.84
C GLU A 511 21.14 17.41 18.11
N SER A 512 20.53 17.54 19.30
CA SER A 512 21.29 17.64 20.56
C SER A 512 22.04 16.36 20.94
N GLY A 513 21.65 15.21 20.37
CA GLY A 513 22.21 13.91 20.72
C GLY A 513 21.57 13.28 21.96
N PHE A 514 21.85 11.99 22.14
CA PHE A 514 21.20 11.13 23.14
C PHE A 514 21.53 11.53 24.58
N ASP A 515 22.79 11.82 24.89
CA ASP A 515 23.21 12.17 26.25
C ASP A 515 22.56 13.50 26.71
N MET A 516 22.55 14.51 25.83
CA MET A 516 21.88 15.80 26.11
C MET A 516 20.37 15.65 26.26
N LEU A 517 19.75 14.75 25.48
CA LEU A 517 18.33 14.44 25.61
C LEU A 517 18.05 13.87 27.02
N LEU A 518 18.86 12.93 27.49
CA LEU A 518 18.71 12.37 28.84
C LEU A 518 18.90 13.43 29.92
N GLU A 519 19.89 14.32 29.78
CA GLU A 519 20.14 15.40 30.73
C GLU A 519 18.96 16.39 30.80
N LYS A 520 18.47 16.83 29.64
CA LYS A 520 17.31 17.74 29.51
C LYS A 520 16.08 17.16 30.22
N HIS A 521 15.91 15.84 30.15
CA HIS A 521 14.78 15.12 30.72
C HIS A 521 15.12 14.41 32.04
N SER A 522 16.24 14.76 32.68
CA SER A 522 16.71 14.14 33.94
C SER A 522 15.67 14.24 35.07
N LYS A 523 14.96 15.38 35.13
CA LYS A 523 13.98 15.71 36.18
C LYS A 523 12.53 15.31 35.87
N ILE A 524 12.25 14.55 34.81
CA ILE A 524 10.89 14.05 34.58
C ILE A 524 10.51 13.10 35.72
N THR A 525 9.66 13.57 36.62
CA THR A 525 9.09 12.79 37.72
C THR A 525 7.58 12.67 37.61
N ASP A 526 6.92 13.65 37.00
CA ASP A 526 5.47 13.75 36.88
C ASP A 526 5.00 13.45 35.45
N VAL A 527 4.24 12.37 35.30
CA VAL A 527 3.68 11.93 34.02
C VAL A 527 2.18 12.12 34.09
N LYS A 528 1.68 13.18 33.43
CA LYS A 528 0.26 13.56 33.41
C LYS A 528 -0.33 13.47 32.01
N PRO A 529 -1.65 13.18 31.90
CA PRO A 529 -2.35 13.23 30.63
C PRO A 529 -2.53 14.67 30.16
N SER A 530 -3.14 14.86 29.01
CA SER A 530 -3.40 16.18 28.42
C SER A 530 -4.55 16.96 29.05
N PHE A 531 -5.24 16.39 30.03
CA PHE A 531 -6.38 16.97 30.77
C PHE A 531 -6.17 16.90 32.30
N SER A 532 -6.95 17.66 33.06
CA SER A 532 -6.84 17.69 34.54
C SER A 532 -7.42 16.44 35.18
N CYS A 533 -6.71 15.87 36.15
CA CYS A 533 -7.19 14.73 36.93
C CYS A 533 -8.07 15.11 38.14
N ASP A 534 -8.37 16.40 38.32
CA ASP A 534 -9.10 16.95 39.47
C ASP A 534 -10.62 17.11 39.24
N GLU A 535 -11.12 16.76 38.04
CA GLU A 535 -12.52 16.94 37.64
C GLU A 535 -13.43 15.71 37.97
N LYS A 536 -14.75 15.83 37.71
CA LYS A 536 -15.68 14.69 37.71
C LYS A 536 -15.40 13.77 36.50
N LEU A 537 -14.36 12.95 36.62
CA LEU A 537 -13.91 12.04 35.57
C LEU A 537 -14.84 10.83 35.39
N ASN A 538 -15.02 10.40 34.15
CA ASN A 538 -15.61 9.09 33.85
C ASN A 538 -14.61 7.95 34.07
N ARG A 539 -15.07 6.69 34.02
CA ARG A 539 -14.23 5.50 34.28
C ARG A 539 -12.96 5.45 33.41
N LEU A 540 -13.05 5.87 32.15
CA LEU A 540 -11.92 5.81 31.21
C LEU A 540 -10.90 6.91 31.52
N GLU A 541 -11.36 8.11 31.87
CA GLU A 541 -10.49 9.22 32.29
C GLU A 541 -9.79 8.90 33.61
N LYS A 542 -10.50 8.29 34.58
CA LYS A 542 -9.89 7.80 35.82
C LYS A 542 -8.79 6.78 35.56
N ALA A 543 -9.01 5.85 34.63
CA ALA A 543 -8.01 4.86 34.23
C ALA A 543 -6.78 5.52 33.59
N ILE A 544 -6.98 6.54 32.75
CA ILE A 544 -5.87 7.30 32.14
C ILE A 544 -5.06 8.03 33.22
N CYS A 545 -5.73 8.70 34.17
CA CYS A 545 -5.07 9.40 35.28
C CYS A 545 -4.33 8.45 36.25
N SER A 546 -4.74 7.19 36.36
CA SER A 546 -4.12 6.23 37.30
C SER A 546 -2.99 5.40 36.69
N SER A 547 -2.77 5.46 35.36
CA SER A 547 -1.66 4.78 34.68
C SER A 547 -0.71 5.79 34.03
N LYS A 548 0.59 5.65 34.35
CA LYS A 548 1.66 6.43 33.70
C LYS A 548 1.71 6.15 32.20
N GLY A 549 1.62 4.88 31.80
CA GLY A 549 1.59 4.49 30.38
C GLY A 549 0.42 5.13 29.62
N LEU A 550 -0.79 5.07 30.16
CA LEU A 550 -1.97 5.68 29.53
C LEU A 550 -1.86 7.21 29.47
N SER A 551 -1.32 7.84 30.51
CA SER A 551 -1.06 9.28 30.53
C SER A 551 -0.07 9.70 29.44
N ILE A 552 0.99 8.93 29.21
CA ILE A 552 1.94 9.15 28.09
C ILE A 552 1.20 9.11 26.75
N TYR A 553 0.40 8.06 26.51
CA TYR A 553 -0.31 7.91 25.24
C TYR A 553 -1.35 9.01 25.00
N ASP A 554 -2.07 9.44 26.03
CA ASP A 554 -3.03 10.54 25.91
C ASP A 554 -2.33 11.85 25.50
N ARG A 555 -1.22 12.19 26.17
CA ARG A 555 -0.38 13.33 25.83
C ARG A 555 0.17 13.26 24.41
N GLU A 556 0.71 12.10 24.00
CA GLU A 556 1.22 11.86 22.66
C GLU A 556 0.13 11.99 21.60
N LEU A 557 -1.04 11.42 21.84
CA LEU A 557 -2.16 11.49 20.92
C LEU A 557 -2.61 12.94 20.73
N ASN A 558 -2.77 13.69 21.83
CA ASN A 558 -3.14 15.11 21.77
C ASN A 558 -2.10 15.94 21.01
N LYS A 559 -0.80 15.72 21.26
CA LYS A 559 0.28 16.36 20.52
C LYS A 559 0.21 16.01 19.02
N GLY A 560 0.06 14.73 18.68
CA GLY A 560 0.00 14.29 17.28
C GLY A 560 -1.14 14.93 16.49
N TYR A 561 -2.32 15.11 17.12
CA TYR A 561 -3.42 15.86 16.51
C TYR A 561 -3.11 17.34 16.33
N LYS A 562 -2.53 18.00 17.34
CA LYS A 562 -2.12 19.41 17.23
C LYS A 562 -1.10 19.62 16.12
N ASP A 563 -0.09 18.76 16.04
CA ASP A 563 0.96 18.82 15.03
C ASP A 563 0.37 18.66 13.61
N LEU A 564 -0.57 17.73 13.43
CA LEU A 564 -1.24 17.54 12.14
C LEU A 564 -2.15 18.71 11.78
N ILE A 565 -2.94 19.23 12.71
CA ILE A 565 -3.81 20.39 12.47
C ILE A 565 -2.98 21.65 12.15
N ALA A 566 -1.83 21.82 12.81
CA ALA A 566 -0.92 22.94 12.55
C ALA A 566 -0.19 22.83 11.20
N SER A 567 -0.07 21.62 10.65
CA SER A 567 0.40 21.46 9.28
C SER A 567 -0.69 21.94 8.31
N ASN A 568 -0.49 23.11 7.67
CA ASN A 568 -1.42 23.76 6.72
C ASN A 568 -1.76 22.95 5.45
N GLN A 569 -1.53 21.63 5.45
CA GLN A 569 -1.61 20.73 4.31
C GLN A 569 -2.87 19.85 4.32
N LEU A 570 -3.77 20.00 5.30
CA LEU A 570 -4.91 19.10 5.48
C LEU A 570 -6.23 19.77 5.14
N THR A 571 -6.92 19.25 4.13
CA THR A 571 -8.36 19.48 3.88
C THR A 571 -9.26 18.53 4.69
N ILE A 572 -8.70 17.83 5.69
CA ILE A 572 -9.36 16.74 6.43
C ILE A 572 -10.11 17.27 7.65
N ASP A 573 -11.35 16.81 7.86
CA ASP A 573 -12.03 16.92 9.16
C ASP A 573 -11.49 15.88 10.17
N LEU A 574 -10.28 16.11 10.68
CA LEU A 574 -9.67 15.26 11.70
C LEU A 574 -10.47 15.22 13.01
N LYS A 575 -11.26 16.26 13.29
CA LYS A 575 -12.07 16.35 14.51
C LYS A 575 -13.24 15.37 14.45
N ALA A 576 -13.98 15.32 13.36
CA ALA A 576 -15.05 14.33 13.17
C ALA A 576 -14.50 12.90 13.25
N SER A 577 -13.36 12.64 12.61
CA SER A 577 -12.67 11.35 12.69
C SER A 577 -12.29 10.99 14.13
N GLN A 578 -11.73 11.94 14.90
CA GLN A 578 -11.40 11.73 16.31
C GLN A 578 -12.63 11.42 17.16
N ILE A 579 -13.74 12.15 16.98
CA ILE A 579 -15.00 11.92 17.70
C ILE A 579 -15.54 10.52 17.38
N ALA A 580 -15.53 10.11 16.11
CA ALA A 580 -15.98 8.79 15.70
C ALA A 580 -15.11 7.68 16.31
N TRP A 581 -13.79 7.85 16.32
CA TRP A 581 -12.87 6.93 16.97
C TRP A 581 -13.09 6.84 18.49
N LEU A 582 -13.29 7.97 19.18
CA LEU A 582 -13.57 7.99 20.62
C LEU A 582 -14.85 7.21 20.97
N LYS A 583 -15.90 7.31 20.15
CA LYS A 583 -17.13 6.52 20.30
C LYS A 583 -16.87 5.02 20.15
N ARG A 584 -16.12 4.61 19.11
CA ARG A 584 -15.74 3.21 18.90
C ARG A 584 -14.90 2.66 20.05
N ARG A 585 -13.85 3.40 20.46
CA ARG A 585 -12.99 3.04 21.60
C ARG A 585 -13.80 2.87 22.88
N ARG A 586 -14.74 3.80 23.15
CA ARG A 586 -15.61 3.71 24.33
C ARG A 586 -16.48 2.45 24.28
N SER A 587 -17.04 2.12 23.13
CA SER A 587 -17.82 0.90 22.94
C SER A 587 -16.98 -0.36 23.16
N GLU A 588 -15.79 -0.41 22.53
CA GLU A 588 -14.85 -1.54 22.60
C GLU A 588 -14.36 -1.76 24.03
N CYS A 589 -13.86 -0.72 24.72
CA CYS A 589 -13.24 -0.89 26.03
C CYS A 589 -14.23 -0.97 27.20
N LYS A 590 -15.51 -0.58 27.02
CA LYS A 590 -16.52 -0.68 28.08
C LYS A 590 -16.90 -2.14 28.40
N THR A 591 -16.63 -3.08 27.49
CA THR A 591 -16.91 -4.51 27.67
C THR A 591 -16.08 -5.14 28.79
N TYR A 592 -14.93 -4.55 29.14
CA TYR A 592 -14.01 -5.09 30.14
C TYR A 592 -14.38 -4.68 31.56
N SER A 593 -14.44 -5.69 32.44
CA SER A 593 -14.87 -5.52 33.84
C SER A 593 -13.71 -5.16 34.77
N THR A 594 -12.50 -5.65 34.53
CA THR A 594 -11.34 -5.36 35.39
C THR A 594 -10.52 -4.16 34.90
N ASP A 595 -9.83 -3.48 35.82
CA ASP A 595 -9.00 -2.31 35.49
C ASP A 595 -7.78 -2.68 34.63
N GLY A 596 -7.19 -3.85 34.84
CA GLY A 596 -6.09 -4.35 33.99
C GLY A 596 -6.50 -4.52 32.53
N GLN A 597 -7.68 -5.10 32.29
CA GLN A 597 -8.21 -5.31 30.95
C GLN A 597 -8.64 -3.99 30.29
N LEU A 598 -9.27 -3.09 31.06
CA LEU A 598 -9.59 -1.75 30.60
C LEU A 598 -8.32 -1.00 30.17
N ASN A 599 -7.26 -1.05 30.99
CA ASN A 599 -5.99 -0.39 30.69
C ASN A 599 -5.33 -0.97 29.44
N ALA A 600 -5.31 -2.30 29.29
CA ALA A 600 -4.79 -2.95 28.08
C ALA A 600 -5.55 -2.52 26.81
N CYS A 601 -6.88 -2.46 26.88
CA CYS A 601 -7.70 -1.97 25.76
C CYS A 601 -7.42 -0.51 25.42
N LEU A 602 -7.38 0.37 26.43
CA LEU A 602 -7.06 1.79 26.25
C LEU A 602 -5.66 1.99 25.67
N ALA A 603 -4.66 1.23 26.15
CA ALA A 603 -3.30 1.28 25.65
C ALA A 603 -3.21 0.87 24.17
N ARG A 604 -3.79 -0.28 23.79
CA ARG A 604 -3.82 -0.74 22.39
C ARG A 604 -4.50 0.25 21.47
N THR A 605 -5.73 0.61 21.78
CA THR A 605 -6.55 1.47 20.91
C THR A 605 -5.91 2.85 20.74
N THR A 606 -5.32 3.40 21.80
CA THR A 606 -4.65 4.71 21.76
C THR A 606 -3.33 4.64 20.99
N ARG A 607 -2.47 3.63 21.19
CA ARG A 607 -1.25 3.46 20.39
C ARG A 607 -1.52 3.22 18.91
N ALA A 608 -2.54 2.42 18.60
CA ALA A 608 -2.98 2.22 17.21
C ALA A 608 -3.47 3.54 16.58
N ARG A 609 -4.08 4.43 17.37
CA ARG A 609 -4.50 5.76 16.92
C ARG A 609 -3.33 6.73 16.75
N ILE A 610 -2.32 6.68 17.62
CA ILE A 610 -1.06 7.44 17.44
C ILE A 610 -0.39 7.01 16.14
N ARG A 611 -0.23 5.70 15.93
CA ARG A 611 0.35 5.14 14.70
C ARG A 611 -0.46 5.48 13.44
N TYR A 612 -1.78 5.61 13.56
CA TYR A 612 -2.64 6.13 12.48
C TYR A 612 -2.25 7.57 12.08
N LEU A 613 -1.94 8.45 13.04
CA LEU A 613 -1.52 9.83 12.74
C LEU A 613 -0.14 9.85 12.05
N ASP A 614 0.76 8.95 12.46
CA ASP A 614 2.05 8.78 11.79
C ASP A 614 1.91 8.32 10.34
N TYR A 615 0.93 7.45 10.05
CA TYR A 615 0.63 7.01 8.69
C TYR A 615 0.14 8.17 7.82
N ILE A 616 -0.76 9.01 8.34
CA ILE A 616 -1.22 10.23 7.65
C ILE A 616 -0.03 11.14 7.35
N ARG A 617 0.78 11.46 8.37
CA ARG A 617 1.95 12.32 8.22
C ARG A 617 2.93 11.77 7.18
N SER A 618 3.24 10.47 7.26
CA SER A 618 4.18 9.81 6.35
C SER A 618 3.66 9.80 4.91
N ALA A 619 2.38 9.50 4.72
CA ALA A 619 1.76 9.48 3.40
C ALA A 619 1.80 10.84 2.71
N LEU A 620 1.63 11.93 3.47
CA LEU A 620 1.62 13.30 2.94
C LEU A 620 3.02 13.88 2.75
N ASN A 621 3.94 13.59 3.67
CA ASN A 621 5.33 14.04 3.56
C ASN A 621 6.12 13.27 2.49
N ASN A 622 5.65 12.07 2.11
CA ASN A 622 6.19 11.32 0.97
C ASN A 622 5.80 11.96 -0.38
N SER A 623 6.30 13.18 -0.60
CA SER A 623 6.69 13.67 -1.94
C SER A 623 8.11 13.22 -2.31
N LEU A 624 8.76 12.38 -1.50
CA LEU A 624 10.20 12.19 -1.56
C LEU A 624 10.63 10.79 -2.04
N HIS A 625 11.29 10.88 -3.20
CA HIS A 625 12.18 9.96 -3.89
C HIS A 625 11.54 9.02 -4.93
N PRO A 626 11.81 9.26 -6.24
CA PRO A 626 11.89 8.11 -7.14
C PRO A 626 12.96 7.21 -6.52
N ARG A 627 12.57 6.01 -6.09
CA ARG A 627 13.56 4.97 -5.86
C ARG A 627 14.28 4.83 -7.20
N LYS A 628 15.56 5.20 -7.22
CA LYS A 628 16.47 4.90 -8.32
C LYS A 628 16.38 3.42 -8.66
#